data_AF-A0A9D2QZK6-F1
#
_entry.id   AF-A0A9D2QZK6-F1
#
_cell.length_a   1.000
_cell.length_b   1.000
_cell.length_c   1.000
_cell.angle_alpha   90.00
_cell.angle_beta   90.00
_cell.angle_gamma   90.00
#
_symmetry.space_group_name_H-M   'P 1'
#
loop_
_entity.id
_entity.type
_entity.pdbx_description
1 polymer ?
#
loop_
_entity_poly.entity_id
_entity_poly.type
_entity_poly.pdbx_seq_one_letter_code
_entity_poly.pdbx_strand_id
1 'polypeptide(L)'
;DVLYRILPYTGLSTALDYRHALASLPVWEAFLSRITGIHPAIIAHSVLPLVLIPLTYLVYFRIGMRLLGGHLKKTAVFLILVSLLQIFGNTSIYTNATFFLMRTWQGKSLLCNLVLLTAVWAFLQLWEREGAGERKGKKQAGWWLLLTANSMAAAMATTMGAFLLALFTAVCGLVLALRQKRPGYLLPLAATCVPGLVYLVIYAAVVIL
;
A
#
# COMPACT_ATOMS: atom_id res chain seq x y z
N ASP A 1 -25.50 4.01 -8.28
CA ASP A 1 -25.69 4.46 -9.68
C ASP A 1 -25.48 5.96 -9.93
N VAL A 2 -25.06 6.77 -8.95
CA VAL A 2 -24.84 8.23 -9.15
C VAL A 2 -23.42 8.71 -8.79
N LEU A 3 -22.51 7.80 -8.41
CA LEU A 3 -21.14 8.17 -8.05
C LEU A 3 -20.43 8.82 -9.25
N TYR A 4 -19.87 10.01 -9.04
CA TYR A 4 -19.21 10.87 -10.05
C TYR A 4 -20.09 11.42 -11.18
N ARG A 5 -21.41 11.25 -11.09
CA ARG A 5 -22.38 11.90 -12.01
C ARG A 5 -23.07 13.10 -11.38
N ILE A 6 -22.94 13.28 -10.06
CA ILE A 6 -23.54 14.39 -9.33
C ILE A 6 -22.43 15.08 -8.52
N LEU A 7 -22.34 16.40 -8.63
CA LEU A 7 -21.41 17.18 -7.84
C LEU A 7 -21.85 17.19 -6.37
N PRO A 8 -20.99 16.77 -5.42
CA PRO A 8 -21.36 16.71 -4.01
C PRO A 8 -21.67 18.08 -3.38
N TYR A 9 -21.16 19.17 -3.97
CA TYR A 9 -21.35 20.53 -3.43
C TYR A 9 -22.58 21.26 -4.01
N THR A 10 -23.04 20.91 -5.21
CA THR A 10 -24.11 21.64 -5.90
C THR A 10 -25.31 20.77 -6.25
N GLY A 11 -25.21 19.45 -6.14
CA GLY A 11 -26.27 18.51 -6.51
C GLY A 11 -26.56 18.47 -8.02
N LEU A 12 -25.79 19.19 -8.83
CA LEU A 12 -25.95 19.25 -10.28
C LEU A 12 -25.33 18.02 -10.95
N SER A 13 -25.96 17.57 -12.03
CA SER A 13 -25.43 16.48 -12.86
C SER A 13 -24.24 16.97 -13.67
N THR A 14 -23.12 16.26 -13.59
CA THR A 14 -21.92 16.52 -14.39
C THR A 14 -21.54 15.32 -15.23
N ALA A 15 -20.83 15.57 -16.33
CA ALA A 15 -20.16 14.51 -17.08
C ALA A 15 -19.28 13.69 -16.13
N LEU A 16 -19.20 12.37 -16.38
CA LEU A 16 -18.46 11.45 -15.53
C LEU A 16 -17.00 11.90 -15.47
N ASP A 17 -16.54 12.34 -14.31
CA ASP A 17 -15.14 12.71 -14.12
C ASP A 17 -14.30 11.42 -14.06
N TYR A 18 -13.78 11.00 -15.22
CA TYR A 18 -13.00 9.77 -15.38
C TYR A 18 -11.79 9.71 -14.44
N ARG A 19 -11.22 10.88 -14.09
CA ARG A 19 -10.09 10.99 -13.15
C ARG A 19 -10.47 10.51 -11.76
N HIS A 20 -11.69 10.82 -11.32
CA HIS A 20 -12.20 10.42 -10.01
C HIS A 20 -12.89 9.05 -10.06
N ALA A 21 -13.50 8.66 -11.19
CA ALA A 21 -14.07 7.33 -11.40
C ALA A 21 -13.02 6.20 -11.34
N LEU A 22 -11.76 6.52 -11.63
CA LEU A 22 -10.64 5.59 -11.53
C LEU A 22 -9.94 5.61 -10.15
N ALA A 23 -10.39 6.45 -9.22
CA ALA A 23 -9.97 6.36 -7.82
C ALA A 23 -10.62 5.10 -7.23
N SER A 24 -9.87 3.99 -7.27
CA SER A 24 -10.40 2.67 -6.95
C SER A 24 -10.87 2.54 -5.49
N LEU A 25 -10.32 3.32 -4.56
CA LEU A 25 -10.71 3.28 -3.15
C LEU A 25 -12.14 3.79 -2.90
N PRO A 26 -12.53 5.01 -3.31
CA PRO A 26 -13.92 5.46 -3.23
C PRO A 26 -14.91 4.55 -3.99
N VAL A 27 -14.52 3.99 -5.13
CA VAL A 27 -15.35 3.05 -5.88
C VAL A 27 -15.56 1.75 -5.08
N TRP A 28 -14.52 1.24 -4.44
CA TRP A 28 -14.60 0.07 -3.57
C TRP A 28 -15.42 0.35 -2.30
N GLU A 29 -15.29 1.53 -1.70
CA GLU A 29 -16.13 1.99 -0.58
C GLU A 29 -17.61 2.06 -0.98
N ALA A 30 -17.92 2.61 -2.16
CA ALA A 30 -19.27 2.66 -2.69
C ALA A 30 -19.84 1.26 -2.99
N PHE A 31 -19.00 0.34 -3.48
CA PHE A 31 -19.37 -1.05 -3.68
C PHE A 31 -19.69 -1.76 -2.36
N LEU A 32 -18.83 -1.62 -1.34
CA LEU A 32 -19.09 -2.14 -0.01
C LEU A 32 -20.35 -1.55 0.60
N SER A 33 -20.60 -0.26 0.41
CA SER A 33 -21.84 0.41 0.83
C SER A 33 -23.07 -0.23 0.19
N ARG A 34 -23.01 -0.49 -1.11
CA ARG A 34 -24.11 -1.13 -1.85
C ARG A 34 -24.41 -2.54 -1.36
N ILE A 35 -23.39 -3.34 -1.04
CA ILE A 35 -23.57 -4.72 -0.58
C ILE A 35 -24.06 -4.78 0.86
N THR A 36 -23.49 -3.95 1.74
CA THR A 36 -23.80 -3.98 3.18
C THR A 36 -25.04 -3.16 3.55
N GLY A 37 -25.49 -2.25 2.67
CA GLY A 37 -26.54 -1.29 2.97
C GLY A 37 -26.11 -0.18 3.94
N ILE A 38 -24.83 -0.13 4.33
CA ILE A 38 -24.29 0.85 5.27
C ILE A 38 -23.89 2.11 4.51
N HIS A 39 -24.13 3.28 5.09
CA HIS A 39 -23.76 4.56 4.48
C HIS A 39 -22.25 4.63 4.19
N PRO A 40 -21.81 5.09 2.99
CA PRO A 40 -20.39 5.08 2.60
C PRO A 40 -19.47 5.79 3.61
N ALA A 41 -19.94 6.88 4.22
CA ALA A 41 -19.20 7.61 5.25
C ALA A 41 -18.91 6.75 6.50
N ILE A 42 -19.84 5.88 6.91
CA ILE A 42 -19.62 4.98 8.06
C ILE A 42 -18.58 3.92 7.69
N ILE A 43 -18.62 3.43 6.45
CA ILE A 43 -17.62 2.48 5.96
C ILE A 43 -16.23 3.13 5.97
N ALA A 44 -16.10 4.32 5.37
CA ALA A 44 -14.84 5.04 5.27
C ALA A 44 -14.25 5.44 6.64
N HIS A 45 -15.10 5.90 7.57
CA HIS A 45 -14.64 6.46 8.85
C HIS A 45 -14.70 5.50 10.04
N SER A 46 -15.36 4.34 9.93
CA SER A 46 -15.48 3.39 11.04
C SER A 46 -15.00 2.00 10.66
N VAL A 47 -15.39 1.47 9.50
CA VAL A 47 -15.03 0.10 9.09
C VAL A 47 -13.58 0.04 8.58
N LEU A 48 -13.20 0.94 7.68
CA LEU A 48 -11.84 0.93 7.11
C LEU A 48 -10.73 1.15 8.13
N PRO A 49 -10.79 2.15 9.03
CA PRO A 49 -9.75 2.32 10.04
C PRO A 49 -9.65 1.10 10.96
N LEU A 50 -10.78 0.48 11.31
CA LEU A 50 -10.82 -0.71 12.16
C LEU A 50 -10.09 -1.91 11.56
N VAL A 51 -10.06 -2.03 10.23
CA VAL A 51 -9.33 -3.10 9.52
C VAL A 51 -7.90 -2.70 9.19
N LEU A 52 -7.70 -1.49 8.66
CA LEU A 52 -6.41 -1.05 8.14
C LEU A 52 -5.39 -0.77 9.25
N ILE A 53 -5.82 -0.20 10.39
CA ILE A 53 -4.89 0.11 11.49
C ILE A 53 -4.27 -1.18 12.05
N PRO A 54 -5.05 -2.20 12.48
CA PRO A 54 -4.46 -3.46 12.94
C PRO A 54 -3.59 -4.15 11.89
N LEU A 55 -3.99 -4.08 10.61
CA LEU A 55 -3.21 -4.66 9.51
C LEU A 55 -1.82 -3.99 9.39
N THR A 56 -1.75 -2.67 9.45
CA THR A 56 -0.47 -1.95 9.48
C THR A 56 0.37 -2.32 10.70
N TYR A 57 -0.23 -2.43 11.89
CA TYR A 57 0.49 -2.87 13.09
C TYR A 57 0.99 -4.32 12.99
N LEU A 58 0.28 -5.20 12.29
CA LEU A 58 0.76 -6.55 12.01
C LEU A 58 2.01 -6.52 11.11
N VAL A 59 2.05 -5.64 10.11
CA VAL A 59 3.24 -5.44 9.27
C VAL A 59 4.40 -4.90 10.11
N TYR A 60 4.16 -3.90 10.97
CA TYR A 60 5.17 -3.42 11.92
C TYR A 60 5.66 -4.52 12.86
N PHE A 61 4.78 -5.39 13.35
CA PHE A 61 5.18 -6.52 14.18
C PHE A 61 6.10 -7.47 13.41
N ARG A 62 5.78 -7.78 12.15
CA ARG A 62 6.63 -8.63 11.31
C ARG A 62 7.99 -7.98 11.01
N ILE A 63 8.03 -6.67 10.76
CA ILE A 63 9.28 -5.92 10.59
C ILE A 63 10.09 -5.90 11.90
N GLY A 64 9.45 -5.65 13.04
CA GLY A 64 10.10 -5.59 14.34
C GLY A 64 10.62 -6.94 14.80
N MET A 65 9.87 -8.03 14.57
CA MET A 65 10.34 -9.40 14.79
C MET A 65 11.57 -9.70 13.94
N ARG A 66 11.60 -9.20 12.71
CA ARG A 66 12.71 -9.36 11.79
C ARG A 66 13.95 -8.57 12.25
N LEU A 67 13.79 -7.29 12.54
CA LEU A 67 14.90 -6.38 12.88
C LEU A 67 15.53 -6.72 14.23
N LEU A 68 14.76 -7.26 15.17
CA LEU A 68 15.17 -7.52 16.55
C LEU A 68 15.46 -9.01 16.82
N GLY A 69 15.72 -9.79 15.78
CA GLY A 69 16.16 -11.18 15.90
C GLY A 69 15.12 -12.12 16.52
N GLY A 70 13.83 -11.84 16.35
CA GLY A 70 12.73 -12.67 16.84
C GLY A 70 12.43 -12.53 18.34
N HIS A 71 13.06 -11.59 19.05
CA HIS A 71 12.79 -11.38 20.47
C HIS A 71 11.48 -10.62 20.71
N LEU A 72 10.41 -11.34 21.08
CA LEU A 72 9.08 -10.80 21.35
C LEU A 72 9.08 -9.58 22.29
N LYS A 73 9.87 -9.59 23.37
CA LYS A 73 9.98 -8.47 24.32
C LYS A 73 10.50 -7.19 23.64
N LYS A 74 11.56 -7.31 22.82
CA LYS A 74 12.14 -6.18 22.10
C LYS A 74 11.18 -5.67 21.04
N THR A 75 10.50 -6.58 20.33
CA THR A 75 9.49 -6.22 19.34
C THR A 75 8.28 -5.53 19.95
N ALA A 76 7.82 -5.96 21.14
CA ALA A 76 6.77 -5.28 21.87
C ALA A 76 7.17 -3.85 22.25
N VAL A 77 8.40 -3.65 22.74
CA VAL A 77 8.93 -2.29 23.02
C VAL A 77 8.98 -1.45 21.74
N PHE A 78 9.45 -2.02 20.62
CA PHE A 78 9.42 -1.34 19.33
C PHE A 78 8.01 -0.91 18.90
N LEU A 79 7.02 -1.80 19.05
CA LEU A 79 5.62 -1.49 18.74
C LEU A 79 5.04 -0.41 19.65
N ILE A 80 5.38 -0.44 20.94
CA ILE A 80 4.97 0.60 21.89
C ILE A 80 5.56 1.94 21.44
N LEU A 81 6.85 2.00 21.11
CA LEU A 81 7.49 3.22 20.62
C LEU A 81 6.85 3.74 19.33
N VAL A 82 6.58 2.87 18.35
CA VAL A 82 5.86 3.25 17.12
C VAL A 82 4.46 3.79 17.47
N SER A 83 3.74 3.15 18.39
CA SER A 83 2.40 3.59 18.80
C SER A 83 2.43 4.96 19.47
N LEU A 84 3.42 5.21 20.34
CA LEU A 84 3.61 6.51 20.98
C LEU A 84 3.91 7.60 19.94
N LEU A 85 4.80 7.32 18.98
CA LEU A 85 5.08 8.25 17.88
C LEU A 85 3.84 8.52 17.02
N GLN A 86 2.99 7.51 16.82
CA GLN A 86 1.73 7.66 16.07
C GLN A 86 0.71 8.52 16.83
N ILE A 87 0.58 8.33 18.14
CA ILE A 87 -0.38 9.06 18.99
C ILE A 87 0.08 10.51 19.19
N PHE A 88 1.35 10.71 19.56
CA PHE A 88 1.92 12.04 19.83
C PHE A 88 2.36 12.77 18.55
N GLY A 89 2.40 12.09 17.41
CA GLY A 89 2.73 12.70 16.11
C GLY A 89 1.61 13.56 15.52
N ASN A 90 0.45 13.66 16.17
CA ASN A 90 -0.68 14.49 15.75
C ASN A 90 -0.46 16.00 16.03
N THR A 91 0.75 16.51 15.75
CA THR A 91 1.12 17.92 15.99
C THR A 91 0.63 18.85 14.86
N SER A 92 0.33 18.31 13.68
CA SER A 92 -0.20 19.07 12.54
C SER A 92 -1.14 18.21 11.69
N ILE A 93 -2.12 18.84 11.03
CA ILE A 93 -3.07 18.19 10.12
C ILE A 93 -2.40 17.49 8.93
N TYR A 94 -1.13 17.78 8.67
CA TYR A 94 -0.35 17.22 7.56
C TYR A 94 0.67 16.16 7.97
N THR A 95 0.75 15.78 9.26
CA THR A 95 1.71 14.74 9.67
C THR A 95 1.24 13.35 9.29
N ASN A 96 2.19 12.45 9.03
CA ASN A 96 1.86 11.06 8.70
C ASN A 96 1.04 10.37 9.80
N ALA A 97 1.28 10.73 11.06
CA ALA A 97 0.53 10.26 12.21
C ALA A 97 -0.98 10.58 12.09
N THR A 98 -1.31 11.83 11.78
CA THR A 98 -2.69 12.28 11.59
C THR A 98 -3.32 11.65 10.36
N PHE A 99 -2.58 11.52 9.27
CA PHE A 99 -3.07 10.85 8.06
C PHE A 99 -3.41 9.38 8.33
N PHE A 100 -2.60 8.68 9.13
CA PHE A 100 -2.84 7.29 9.47
C PHE A 100 -3.96 7.10 10.49
N LEU A 101 -4.17 8.00 11.46
CA LEU A 101 -5.21 7.81 12.48
C LEU A 101 -6.57 8.38 12.05
N MET A 102 -6.58 9.54 11.38
CA MET A 102 -7.81 10.27 11.08
C MET A 102 -8.23 10.17 9.61
N ARG A 103 -7.33 9.78 8.70
CA ARG A 103 -7.56 9.79 7.24
C ARG A 103 -7.11 8.50 6.55
N THR A 104 -7.26 7.35 7.22
CA THR A 104 -6.93 6.02 6.67
C THR A 104 -7.62 5.72 5.34
N TRP A 105 -8.85 6.19 5.17
CA TRP A 105 -9.67 6.01 3.97
C TRP A 105 -9.06 6.66 2.72
N GLN A 106 -8.10 7.57 2.87
CA GLN A 106 -7.44 8.19 1.73
C GLN A 106 -6.32 7.32 1.17
N GLY A 107 -6.30 7.16 -0.15
CA GLY A 107 -5.27 6.38 -0.84
C GLY A 107 -3.84 6.83 -0.59
N LYS A 108 -3.61 8.13 -0.35
CA LYS A 108 -2.27 8.64 0.04
C LYS A 108 -1.81 8.09 1.38
N SER A 109 -2.72 7.99 2.36
CA SER A 109 -2.42 7.43 3.67
C SER A 109 -2.16 5.93 3.58
N LEU A 110 -3.00 5.21 2.83
CA LEU A 110 -2.84 3.77 2.60
C LEU A 110 -1.50 3.45 1.93
N LEU A 111 -1.10 4.26 0.94
CA LEU A 111 0.19 4.11 0.26
C LEU A 111 1.36 4.21 1.25
N CYS A 112 1.44 5.29 2.01
CA CYS A 112 2.57 5.54 2.90
C CYS A 112 2.60 4.59 4.10
N ASN A 113 1.44 4.29 4.68
CA ASN A 113 1.33 3.58 5.96
C ASN A 113 1.09 2.07 5.84
N LEU A 114 0.81 1.54 4.65
CA LEU A 114 0.65 0.10 4.46
C LEU A 114 1.46 -0.39 3.27
N VAL A 115 1.27 0.19 2.09
CA VAL A 115 1.91 -0.30 0.85
C VAL A 115 3.43 -0.14 0.91
N LEU A 116 3.95 1.01 1.35
CA LEU A 116 5.39 1.20 1.48
C LEU A 116 5.99 0.27 2.56
N LEU A 117 5.31 0.14 3.70
CA LEU A 117 5.74 -0.71 4.81
C LEU A 117 5.77 -2.19 4.44
N THR A 118 4.76 -2.67 3.71
CA THR A 118 4.73 -4.05 3.18
C THR A 118 5.82 -4.28 2.14
N ALA A 119 6.16 -3.27 1.32
CA ALA A 119 7.30 -3.36 0.40
C ALA A 119 8.62 -3.51 1.15
N VAL A 120 8.86 -2.65 2.16
CA VAL A 120 10.05 -2.75 3.04
C VAL A 120 10.13 -4.13 3.68
N TRP A 121 9.02 -4.63 4.22
CA TRP A 121 8.96 -5.95 4.82
C TRP A 121 9.30 -7.06 3.81
N ALA A 122 8.74 -7.04 2.61
CA ALA A 122 9.02 -8.01 1.56
C ALA A 122 10.51 -8.00 1.16
N PHE A 123 11.14 -6.82 1.05
CA PHE A 123 12.56 -6.70 0.76
C PHE A 123 13.46 -7.22 1.88
N LEU A 124 13.13 -6.94 3.15
CA LEU A 124 13.87 -7.47 4.30
C LEU A 124 13.84 -9.01 4.33
N GLN A 125 12.71 -9.61 3.93
CA GLN A 125 12.57 -11.07 3.87
C GLN A 125 13.32 -11.69 2.68
N LEU A 126 13.32 -11.02 1.53
CA LEU A 126 14.10 -11.44 0.37
C LEU A 126 15.61 -11.36 0.66
N TRP A 127 16.05 -10.34 1.40
CA TRP A 127 17.46 -10.17 1.78
C TRP A 127 17.99 -11.31 2.65
N GLU A 128 17.23 -11.74 3.65
CA GLU A 128 17.67 -12.81 4.57
C GLU A 128 17.78 -14.17 3.89
N ARG A 129 16.76 -14.55 3.11
CA ARG A 129 16.69 -15.90 2.55
C ARG A 129 17.84 -16.20 1.61
N GLU A 130 18.36 -15.18 0.93
CA GLU A 130 19.59 -15.28 0.15
C GLU A 130 20.82 -15.51 1.04
N GLY A 131 20.91 -14.82 2.19
CA GLY A 131 21.98 -15.04 3.17
C GLY A 131 21.94 -16.42 3.84
N ALA A 132 20.76 -17.02 3.96
CA ALA A 132 20.55 -18.36 4.51
C ALA A 132 20.76 -19.50 3.48
N GLY A 133 21.06 -19.18 2.21
CA GLY A 133 21.34 -20.19 1.17
C GLY A 133 20.16 -21.08 0.78
N GLU A 134 18.92 -20.73 1.16
CA GLU A 134 17.73 -21.54 0.85
C GLU A 134 17.44 -21.57 -0.66
N ARG A 135 17.52 -22.76 -1.28
CA ARG A 135 17.25 -22.96 -2.72
C ARG A 135 15.79 -22.70 -3.10
N LYS A 136 15.65 -22.03 -4.25
CA LYS A 136 14.44 -21.78 -5.05
C LYS A 136 13.47 -22.97 -5.08
N GLY A 137 12.18 -22.67 -5.01
CA GLY A 137 11.17 -23.64 -5.44
C GLY A 137 9.73 -23.19 -5.27
N LYS A 138 9.27 -23.01 -4.02
CA LYS A 138 7.83 -22.77 -3.75
C LYS A 138 7.53 -21.57 -2.85
N LYS A 139 8.40 -21.25 -1.88
CA LYS A 139 8.20 -20.12 -0.95
C LYS A 139 8.61 -18.75 -1.51
N GLN A 140 9.28 -18.68 -2.67
CA GLN A 140 9.75 -17.43 -3.27
C GLN A 140 8.67 -16.80 -4.18
N ALA A 141 7.86 -17.62 -4.85
CA ALA A 141 6.72 -17.17 -5.65
C ALA A 141 5.72 -16.34 -4.83
N GLY A 142 5.49 -16.71 -3.55
CA GLY A 142 4.62 -15.96 -2.66
C GLY A 142 5.07 -14.52 -2.42
N TRP A 143 6.38 -14.25 -2.35
CA TRP A 143 6.89 -12.88 -2.14
C TRP A 143 6.82 -12.04 -3.40
N TRP A 144 7.07 -12.64 -4.57
CA TRP A 144 6.85 -11.98 -5.84
C TRP A 144 5.37 -11.65 -6.05
N LEU A 145 4.48 -12.58 -5.69
CA LEU A 145 3.03 -12.35 -5.74
C LEU A 145 2.59 -11.25 -4.77
N LEU A 146 3.15 -11.21 -3.55
CA LEU A 146 2.90 -10.13 -2.60
C LEU A 146 3.39 -8.78 -3.14
N LEU A 147 4.59 -8.72 -3.74
CA LEU A 147 5.09 -7.49 -4.35
C LEU A 147 4.22 -7.04 -5.53
N THR A 148 3.77 -7.96 -6.38
CA THR A 148 2.84 -7.65 -7.48
C THR A 148 1.50 -7.14 -6.96
N ALA A 149 0.93 -7.80 -5.95
CA ALA A 149 -0.31 -7.35 -5.30
C ALA A 149 -0.13 -5.96 -4.67
N ASN A 150 1.04 -5.70 -4.09
CA ASN A 150 1.37 -4.40 -3.52
C ASN A 150 1.54 -3.31 -4.59
N SER A 151 2.12 -3.63 -5.74
CA SER A 151 2.19 -2.74 -6.91
C SER A 151 0.79 -2.37 -7.43
N MET A 152 -0.12 -3.34 -7.50
CA MET A 152 -1.52 -3.10 -7.87
C MET A 152 -2.23 -2.23 -6.84
N ALA A 153 -2.08 -2.54 -5.55
CA ALA A 153 -2.66 -1.75 -4.48
C ALA A 153 -2.17 -0.29 -4.48
N ALA A 154 -0.88 -0.07 -4.77
CA ALA A 154 -0.30 1.27 -4.91
C ALA A 154 -0.95 2.06 -6.05
N ALA A 155 -1.12 1.42 -7.20
CA ALA A 155 -1.72 2.03 -8.39
C ALA A 155 -3.20 2.35 -8.21
N MET A 156 -3.95 1.45 -7.54
CA MET A 156 -5.34 1.65 -7.17
C MET A 156 -5.52 2.76 -6.13
N ALA A 157 -4.57 2.91 -5.20
CA ALA A 157 -4.62 3.92 -4.17
C ALA A 157 -4.37 5.32 -4.74
N THR A 158 -3.29 5.50 -5.52
CA THR A 158 -2.97 6.77 -6.18
C THR A 158 -2.09 6.58 -7.41
N THR A 159 -2.26 7.44 -8.42
CA THR A 159 -1.38 7.45 -9.61
C THR A 159 0.09 7.72 -9.27
N MET A 160 0.35 8.64 -8.33
CA MET A 160 1.71 8.89 -7.81
C MET A 160 2.27 7.70 -7.02
N GLY A 161 1.41 6.89 -6.41
CA GLY A 161 1.80 5.75 -5.60
C GLY A 161 2.40 4.62 -6.41
N ALA A 162 1.86 4.35 -7.59
CA ALA A 162 2.46 3.44 -8.56
C ALA A 162 3.90 3.86 -8.92
N PHE A 163 4.11 5.14 -9.22
CA PHE A 163 5.43 5.66 -9.54
C PHE A 163 6.40 5.56 -8.34
N LEU A 164 5.96 6.01 -7.16
CA LEU A 164 6.79 6.02 -5.96
C LEU A 164 7.19 4.60 -5.52
N LEU A 165 6.25 3.65 -5.58
CA LEU A 165 6.54 2.26 -5.24
C LEU A 165 7.41 1.60 -6.31
N ALA A 166 7.19 1.86 -7.60
CA ALA A 166 8.05 1.36 -8.67
C ALA A 166 9.49 1.88 -8.50
N LEU A 167 9.66 3.17 -8.19
CA LEU A 167 10.97 3.74 -7.90
C LEU A 167 11.62 3.10 -6.67
N PHE A 168 10.86 2.95 -5.57
CA PHE A 168 11.36 2.31 -4.35
C PHE A 168 11.80 0.86 -4.60
N THR A 169 10.97 0.09 -5.31
CA THR A 169 11.28 -1.30 -5.66
C THR A 169 12.48 -1.39 -6.60
N ALA A 170 12.63 -0.48 -7.57
CA ALA A 170 13.78 -0.43 -8.46
C ALA A 170 15.08 -0.13 -7.69
N VAL A 171 15.07 0.84 -6.77
CA VAL A 171 16.24 1.18 -5.96
C VAL A 171 16.61 0.03 -5.03
N CYS A 172 15.65 -0.51 -4.26
CA CYS A 172 15.90 -1.64 -3.37
C CYS A 172 16.33 -2.90 -4.14
N GLY A 173 15.71 -3.16 -5.29
CA GLY A 173 16.05 -4.27 -6.18
C GLY A 173 17.46 -4.14 -6.78
N LEU A 174 17.86 -2.93 -7.17
CA LEU A 174 19.21 -2.66 -7.66
C LEU A 174 20.26 -2.84 -6.56
N VAL A 175 20.01 -2.31 -5.36
CA VAL A 175 20.89 -2.50 -4.20
C VAL A 175 21.06 -3.98 -3.87
N LEU A 176 19.96 -4.75 -3.88
CA LEU A 176 19.97 -6.20 -3.73
C LEU A 176 20.80 -6.89 -4.83
N ALA A 177 20.59 -6.55 -6.10
CA ALA A 177 21.29 -7.15 -7.23
C ALA A 177 22.80 -6.87 -7.20
N LEU A 178 23.21 -5.63 -6.88
CA LEU A 178 24.61 -5.23 -6.77
C LEU A 178 25.32 -5.93 -5.61
N ARG A 179 24.68 -5.97 -4.45
CA ARG A 179 25.24 -6.62 -3.25
C ARG A 179 25.36 -8.12 -3.40
N GLN A 180 24.37 -8.75 -4.03
CA GLN A 180 24.30 -10.20 -4.19
C GLN A 180 25.04 -10.70 -5.45
N LYS A 181 25.59 -9.79 -6.29
CA LYS A 181 26.23 -10.10 -7.59
C LYS A 181 25.38 -11.02 -8.49
N ARG A 182 24.05 -10.94 -8.38
CA ARG A 182 23.10 -11.79 -9.12
C ARG A 182 22.09 -10.91 -9.85
N PRO A 183 22.33 -10.56 -11.13
CA PRO A 183 21.38 -9.74 -11.90
C PRO A 183 20.05 -10.46 -12.17
N GLY A 184 19.99 -11.79 -12.00
CA GLY A 184 18.78 -12.59 -12.22
C GLY A 184 17.58 -12.23 -11.32
N TYR A 185 17.75 -11.42 -10.28
CA TYR A 185 16.66 -10.89 -9.47
C TYR A 185 15.96 -9.67 -10.09
N LEU A 186 16.59 -9.00 -11.06
CA LEU A 186 16.02 -7.81 -11.70
C LEU A 186 14.85 -8.17 -12.62
N LEU A 187 14.89 -9.33 -13.27
CA LEU A 187 13.85 -9.78 -14.19
C LEU A 187 12.51 -10.10 -13.48
N PRO A 188 12.45 -10.91 -12.41
CA PRO A 188 11.22 -11.10 -11.65
C PRO A 188 10.76 -9.82 -10.96
N LEU A 189 11.69 -8.95 -10.52
CA LEU A 189 11.35 -7.67 -9.89
C LEU A 189 10.71 -6.70 -10.91
N ALA A 190 11.23 -6.62 -12.13
CA ALA A 190 10.60 -5.89 -13.22
C ALA A 190 9.19 -6.44 -13.50
N ALA A 191 9.02 -7.78 -13.52
CA ALA A 191 7.71 -8.40 -13.71
C ALA A 191 6.69 -8.01 -12.63
N THR A 192 7.11 -7.79 -11.38
CA THR A 192 6.19 -7.33 -10.31
C THR A 192 5.67 -5.90 -10.51
N CYS A 193 6.37 -5.08 -11.29
CA CYS A 193 5.95 -3.71 -11.61
C CYS A 193 5.01 -3.65 -12.83
N VAL A 194 5.02 -4.68 -13.69
CA VAL A 194 4.26 -4.70 -14.96
C VAL A 194 2.76 -4.48 -14.73
N PRO A 195 2.06 -5.15 -13.80
CA PRO A 195 0.62 -4.94 -13.62
C PRO A 195 0.26 -3.51 -13.18
N GLY A 196 1.08 -2.91 -12.31
CA GLY A 196 0.90 -1.51 -11.89
C GLY A 196 1.11 -0.52 -13.04
N LEU A 197 2.08 -0.78 -13.92
CA LEU A 197 2.31 -0.01 -15.14
C LEU A 197 1.16 -0.15 -16.14
N VAL A 198 0.63 -1.36 -16.33
CA VAL A 198 -0.53 -1.60 -17.21
C VAL A 198 -1.74 -0.82 -16.69
N TYR A 199 -1.99 -0.81 -15.37
CA TYR A 199 -3.05 0.00 -14.79
C TYR A 199 -2.85 1.50 -15.04
N LEU A 200 -1.61 2.01 -14.90
CA LEU A 200 -1.30 3.40 -15.22
C LEU A 200 -1.50 3.75 -16.70
N VAL A 201 -1.13 2.85 -17.62
CA VAL A 201 -1.33 3.03 -19.06
C VAL A 201 -2.82 3.07 -19.40
N ILE A 202 -3.62 2.17 -18.82
CA ILE A 202 -5.09 2.19 -18.97
C ILE A 202 -5.64 3.51 -18.42
N TYR A 203 -5.19 3.93 -17.24
CA TYR A 203 -5.60 5.20 -16.63
C TYR A 203 -5.27 6.39 -17.54
N ALA A 204 -4.05 6.46 -18.08
CA ALA A 204 -3.63 7.53 -18.98
C ALA A 204 -4.44 7.53 -20.28
N ALA A 205 -4.70 6.35 -20.86
CA ALA A 205 -5.51 6.21 -22.07
C ALA A 205 -6.96 6.68 -21.86
N VAL A 206 -7.55 6.38 -20.70
CA VAL A 206 -8.94 6.80 -20.38
C VAL A 206 -9.03 8.28 -20.04
N VAL A 207 -7.98 8.89 -19.49
CA VAL A 207 -7.96 10.32 -19.14
C VAL A 207 -7.68 11.22 -20.34
N ILE A 208 -6.98 10.71 -21.36
CA ILE A 208 -6.67 11.44 -22.59
C ILE A 208 -7.84 11.37 -23.61
N LEU A 209 -8.75 10.40 -23.45
CA LEU A 209 -9.97 10.24 -24.25
C LEU A 209 -11.12 11.12 -23.74
#